data_AF-A0A2G9MYG1-F1
#
_entry.id   AF-A0A2G9MYG1-F1
#
_cell.length_a   1.000
_cell.length_b   1.000
_cell.length_c   1.000
_cell.angle_alpha   90.00
_cell.angle_beta   90.00
_cell.angle_gamma   90.00
#
_symmetry.space_group_name_H-M   'P 1'
#
loop_
_entity.id
_entity.type
_entity.pdbx_description
1 polymer ?
#
loop_
_entity_poly.entity_id
_entity_poly.type
_entity_poly.pdbx_seq_one_letter_code
_entity_poly.pdbx_strand_id
1 'polypeptide(L)' 'LGLGISVTLTRPGYGIRKRSKHKASVGKSHTIKSQEAKDYLVKEFGVTIV' A
#
# COMPACT_ATOMS: atom_id res chain seq x y z
N LEU A 1 -24.57 15.04 -0.21
CA LEU A 1 -23.52 14.71 0.79
C LEU A 1 -22.68 13.58 0.20
N GLY A 2 -21.40 13.80 -0.03
CA GLY A 2 -20.49 12.81 -0.61
C GLY A 2 -19.27 12.64 0.27
N LEU A 3 -18.86 11.40 0.49
CA LEU A 3 -17.68 11.06 1.27
C LEU A 3 -16.62 10.48 0.33
N GLY A 4 -15.50 11.19 0.17
CA GLY A 4 -14.32 10.67 -0.50
C GLY A 4 -13.40 10.00 0.52
N ILE A 5 -13.15 8.69 0.36
CA ILE A 5 -12.22 7.94 1.22
C ILE A 5 -11.05 7.46 0.38
N SER A 6 -9.84 7.71 0.87
CA SER A 6 -8.60 7.17 0.29
C SER A 6 -7.87 6.32 1.32
N VAL A 7 -7.50 5.10 0.95
CA VAL A 7 -6.76 4.17 1.82
C VAL A 7 -5.41 3.86 1.19
N THR A 8 -4.33 3.96 1.96
CA THR A 8 -2.98 3.63 1.51
C THR A 8 -2.50 2.32 2.12
N LEU A 9 -2.16 1.35 1.28
CA LEU A 9 -1.55 0.09 1.70
C LEU A 9 -0.03 0.25 1.85
N THR A 10 0.56 -0.32 2.90
CA THR A 10 2.00 -0.31 3.13
C THR A 10 2.48 -1.65 3.66
N ARG A 11 3.66 -2.11 3.20
CA ARG A 11 4.34 -3.26 3.80
C ARG A 11 5.26 -2.82 4.95
N PRO A 12 5.55 -3.69 5.92
CA PRO A 12 6.60 -3.45 6.91
C PRO A 12 7.93 -3.16 6.21
N GLY A 13 8.58 -2.03 6.52
CA GLY A 13 9.82 -1.59 5.88
C GLY A 13 9.68 -0.33 5.00
N TYR A 14 8.46 0.08 4.63
CA TYR A 14 8.22 1.34 3.90
C TYR A 14 8.65 2.60 4.66
N GLY A 15 8.90 2.49 5.97
CA GLY A 15 9.39 3.57 6.82
C GLY A 15 10.76 4.11 6.38
N ILE A 16 11.56 3.35 5.62
CA ILE A 16 12.89 3.78 5.16
C ILE A 16 12.84 5.05 4.28
N ARG A 17 11.71 5.28 3.60
CA ARG A 17 11.48 6.49 2.80
C ARG A 17 11.01 7.69 3.63
N LYS A 18 10.41 7.45 4.81
CA LYS A 18 9.81 8.49 5.66
C LYS A 18 10.72 8.92 6.83
N ARG A 19 11.66 8.05 7.24
CA ARG A 19 12.55 8.33 8.37
C ARG A 19 13.50 9.51 8.13
N SER A 20 13.86 10.19 9.22
CA SER A 20 14.80 11.33 9.21
C SER A 20 16.26 10.87 9.02
N LYS A 21 16.72 9.87 9.78
CA LYS A 21 18.09 9.34 9.68
C LYS A 21 18.18 8.21 8.65
N HIS A 22 19.26 8.19 7.86
CA HIS A 22 19.55 7.15 6.84
C HIS A 22 18.38 6.90 5.87
N LYS A 23 17.75 7.96 5.36
CA LYS A 23 16.65 7.87 4.40
C LYS A 23 17.11 7.17 3.11
N ALA A 24 16.33 6.20 2.64
CA ALA A 24 16.61 5.50 1.39
C ALA A 24 15.33 5.25 0.57
N SER A 25 15.49 4.90 -0.69
CA SER A 25 14.37 4.52 -1.55
C SER A 25 13.86 3.12 -1.20
N VAL A 26 12.57 2.88 -1.48
CA VAL A 26 11.99 1.54 -1.42
C VAL A 26 12.35 0.83 -2.73
N GLY A 27 12.93 -0.36 -2.64
CA GLY A 27 13.28 -1.15 -3.83
C GLY A 27 12.04 -1.58 -4.62
N LYS A 28 12.18 -1.72 -5.94
CA LYS A 28 11.06 -2.07 -6.86
C LYS A 28 10.34 -3.37 -6.48
N SER A 29 11.07 -4.34 -5.93
CA SER A 29 10.50 -5.62 -5.45
C SER A 29 9.67 -5.48 -4.18
N HIS A 30 9.90 -4.43 -3.39
CA HIS A 30 9.14 -4.14 -2.18
C HIS A 30 7.97 -3.16 -2.46
N THR A 31 7.96 -2.52 -3.63
CA THR A 31 6.84 -1.69 -4.08
C THR A 31 5.59 -2.54 -4.32
N ILE A 32 4.46 -2.14 -3.73
CA ILE A 32 3.17 -2.82 -3.91
C ILE A 32 2.69 -2.52 -5.33
N LYS A 33 2.40 -3.57 -6.09
CA LYS A 33 1.82 -3.45 -7.44
C LYS A 33 0.30 -3.41 -7.36
N SER A 34 -0.35 -2.87 -8.39
CA SER A 34 -1.81 -2.75 -8.44
C SER A 34 -2.53 -4.09 -8.32
N GLN A 35 -2.00 -5.15 -8.93
CA GLN A 35 -2.60 -6.49 -8.84
C GLN A 35 -2.59 -7.03 -7.41
N GLU A 36 -1.43 -6.98 -6.76
CA GLU A 36 -1.28 -7.41 -5.38
C GLU A 36 -2.18 -6.63 -4.41
N ALA A 37 -2.34 -5.32 -4.63
CA ALA A 37 -3.24 -4.50 -3.84
C ALA A 37 -4.70 -4.96 -3.98
N LYS A 38 -5.13 -5.33 -5.18
CA LYS A 38 -6.46 -5.88 -5.44
C LYS A 38 -6.64 -7.21 -4.72
N ASP A 39 -5.69 -8.13 -4.87
CA ASP A 39 -5.74 -9.45 -4.26
C ASP A 39 -5.81 -9.39 -2.73
N TYR A 40 -5.06 -8.47 -2.11
CA TYR A 40 -5.09 -8.24 -0.66
C TYR A 40 -6.45 -7.73 -0.18
N LEU A 41 -7.05 -6.79 -0.90
CA LEU A 41 -8.37 -6.24 -0.55
C LEU A 41 -9.47 -7.30 -0.65
N VAL A 42 -9.42 -8.14 -1.67
CA VAL A 42 -10.37 -9.26 -1.83
C VAL A 42 -10.21 -10.25 -0.68
N LYS A 43 -8.97 -10.60 -0.31
CA LYS A 43 -8.69 -11.61 0.72
C LYS A 43 -9.06 -11.16 2.13
N GLU A 44 -8.66 -9.96 2.53
CA GLU A 44 -8.84 -9.49 3.92
C GLU A 44 -10.21 -8.85 4.16
N PHE A 45 -10.78 -8.19 3.15
CA PHE A 45 -12.01 -7.41 3.30
C PHE A 45 -13.19 -7.99 2.51
N GLY A 46 -12.99 -9.08 1.74
CA GLY A 46 -14.06 -9.73 0.98
C GLY A 46 -14.66 -8.84 -0.11
N VAL A 47 -13.96 -7.78 -0.53
CA VAL A 47 -14.50 -6.77 -1.45
C VAL A 47 -14.35 -7.25 -2.89
N THR A 48 -15.43 -7.21 -3.66
CA THR A 48 -15.37 -7.43 -5.11
C THR A 48 -14.92 -6.14 -5.81
N ILE A 49 -13.81 -6.23 -6.54
CA ILE A 49 -13.24 -5.11 -7.30
C ILE A 49 -13.75 -5.22 -8.74
N VAL A 50 -14.60 -4.27 -9.15
CA VAL A 50 -15.19 -4.18 -10.51
C VAL A 50 -14.36 -3.26 -11.39
#